data_AF-A0A177LRN3-F1
#
_entry.id   AF-A0A177LRN3-F1
#
_cell.length_a   1.000
_cell.length_b   1.000
_cell.length_c   1.000
_cell.angle_alpha   90.00
_cell.angle_beta   90.00
_cell.angle_gamma   90.00
#
_symmetry.space_group_name_H-M   'P 1'
#
loop_
_entity.id
_entity.type
_entity.pdbx_description
1 polymer ?
#
loop_
_entity_poly.entity_id
_entity_poly.type
_entity_poly.pdbx_seq_one_letter_code
_entity_poly.pdbx_strand_id
1 'polypeptide(L)'
;MVSEDSYIKLKINGLLDLEVFSKEYHISKEEIIKFHNQYCEIGEILPLHLPKYVPFLYLPRKNFENRNLEFVKTNDLQYPIGVSQKKYGVVINYLHSNTQIHFDVNVKRDGNLVEINKV
;
A
#
# COMPACT_ATOMS: atom_id res chain seq x y z
N MET A 1 -13.17 17.57 21.53
CA MET A 1 -13.87 16.86 20.43
C MET A 1 -12.84 16.67 19.34
N VAL A 2 -12.35 15.44 19.11
CA VAL A 2 -11.38 15.14 18.06
C VAL A 2 -12.13 14.30 17.03
N SER A 3 -12.26 14.84 15.82
CA SER A 3 -13.03 14.24 14.73
C SER A 3 -12.54 12.83 14.40
N GLU A 4 -13.49 11.91 14.23
CA GLU A 4 -13.28 10.49 13.91
C GLU A 4 -12.57 10.25 12.56
N ASP A 5 -12.32 11.30 11.77
CA ASP A 5 -11.62 11.25 10.47
C ASP A 5 -10.09 11.35 10.53
N SER A 6 -9.49 11.46 11.72
CA SER A 6 -8.08 11.90 11.88
C SER A 6 -7.03 10.79 11.83
N TYR A 7 -7.41 9.52 12.04
CA TYR A 7 -6.47 8.40 12.15
C TYR A 7 -6.93 7.17 11.38
N ILE A 8 -5.98 6.29 11.06
CA ILE A 8 -6.26 4.96 10.53
C ILE A 8 -5.79 3.89 11.51
N LYS A 9 -6.61 2.85 11.67
CA LYS A 9 -6.30 1.66 12.47
C LYS A 9 -5.77 0.57 11.54
N LEU A 10 -4.47 0.33 11.57
CA LEU A 10 -3.79 -0.72 10.81
C LEU A 10 -3.72 -2.00 11.62
N LYS A 11 -4.11 -3.13 11.03
CA LYS A 11 -3.91 -4.44 11.64
C LYS A 11 -2.47 -4.90 11.43
N ILE A 12 -1.78 -5.24 12.51
CA ILE A 12 -0.41 -5.74 12.47
C ILE A 12 -0.44 -7.26 12.50
N ASN A 13 0.12 -7.88 11.47
CA ASN A 13 0.29 -9.33 11.41
C ASN A 13 1.74 -9.67 11.79
N GLY A 14 1.99 -9.93 13.08
CA GLY A 14 3.31 -10.34 13.58
C GLY A 14 3.95 -9.32 14.52
N LEU A 15 5.28 -9.30 14.56
CA LEU A 15 6.04 -8.37 15.39
C LEU A 15 6.06 -6.98 14.74
N LEU A 16 5.75 -5.95 15.52
CA LEU A 16 5.80 -4.57 15.05
C LEU A 16 7.26 -4.10 14.96
N ASP A 17 7.72 -3.77 13.75
CA ASP A 17 9.02 -3.13 13.52
C ASP A 17 8.86 -1.63 13.24
N LEU A 18 9.09 -0.82 14.26
CA LEU A 18 8.97 0.64 14.16
C LEU A 18 9.97 1.27 13.19
N GLU A 19 11.13 0.64 12.90
CA GLU A 19 12.06 1.16 11.88
C GLU A 19 11.44 1.07 10.48
N VAL A 20 10.81 -0.07 10.19
CA VAL A 20 10.16 -0.30 8.90
C VAL A 20 8.99 0.66 8.72
N PHE A 21 8.13 0.77 9.74
CA PHE A 21 6.97 1.67 9.69
C PHE A 21 7.38 3.15 9.63
N SER A 22 8.45 3.55 10.33
CA SER A 22 8.97 4.91 10.29
C SER A 22 9.34 5.33 8.86
N LYS A 23 10.05 4.44 8.16
CA LYS A 23 10.45 4.66 6.76
C LYS A 23 9.26 4.59 5.81
N GLU A 24 8.37 3.61 5.97
CA GLU A 24 7.22 3.40 5.06
C GLU A 24 6.24 4.58 5.09
N TYR A 25 5.94 5.12 6.27
CA TYR A 25 4.95 6.19 6.44
C TYR A 25 5.56 7.59 6.52
N HIS A 26 6.90 7.69 6.44
CA HIS A 26 7.64 8.94 6.59
C HIS A 26 7.29 9.67 7.91
N ILE A 27 7.29 8.93 9.03
CA ILE A 27 7.00 9.44 10.38
C ILE A 27 8.13 8.99 11.29
N SER A 28 8.62 9.86 12.18
CA SER A 28 9.58 9.43 13.19
C SER A 28 8.98 8.38 14.13
N LYS A 29 9.81 7.52 14.72
CA LYS A 29 9.33 6.50 15.66
C LYS A 29 8.65 7.13 16.88
N GLU A 30 9.22 8.22 17.36
CA GLU A 30 8.73 8.97 18.51
C GLU A 30 7.33 9.53 18.24
N GLU A 31 7.09 10.05 17.04
CA GLU A 31 5.77 10.51 16.61
C GLU A 31 4.78 9.36 16.44
N ILE A 32 5.20 8.21 15.88
CA ILE A 32 4.35 7.02 15.77
C ILE A 32 3.88 6.57 17.17
N ILE A 33 4.81 6.44 18.12
CA ILE A 33 4.50 6.01 19.50
C ILE A 33 3.59 7.02 20.18
N LYS A 34 3.93 8.32 20.09
CA LYS A 34 3.15 9.39 20.70
C LYS A 34 1.72 9.44 20.15
N PHE A 35 1.58 9.34 18.83
CA PHE A 35 0.28 9.37 18.18
C PHE A 35 -0.52 8.11 18.52
N HIS A 36 0.08 6.93 18.40
CA HIS A 36 -0.59 5.67 18.75
C HIS A 36 -1.10 5.69 20.20
N ASN A 37 -0.25 6.06 21.16
CA ASN A 37 -0.59 6.09 22.59
C ASN A 37 -1.66 7.14 22.95
N GLN A 38 -1.92 8.11 22.06
CA GLN A 38 -2.99 9.09 22.25
C GLN A 38 -4.37 8.51 21.91
N TYR A 39 -4.46 7.54 20.99
CA TYR A 39 -5.72 7.00 20.47
C TYR A 39 -5.96 5.52 20.80
N CYS A 40 -4.94 4.80 21.27
CA CYS A 40 -5.06 3.37 21.57
C CYS A 40 -5.76 3.11 22.91
N GLU A 41 -6.24 1.88 23.08
CA GLU A 41 -6.69 1.41 24.38
C GLU A 41 -5.49 1.16 25.32
N ILE A 42 -5.72 1.14 26.64
CA ILE A 42 -4.66 0.96 27.65
C ILE A 42 -3.86 -0.34 27.40
N GLY A 43 -4.52 -1.40 26.97
CA GLY A 43 -3.88 -2.69 26.66
C GLY A 43 -2.96 -2.63 25.43
N GLU A 44 -3.17 -1.66 24.54
CA GLU A 44 -2.50 -1.53 23.25
C GLU A 44 -1.27 -0.62 23.31
N ILE A 45 -1.07 0.12 24.41
CA ILE A 45 0.03 1.10 24.57
C ILE A 45 1.39 0.55 24.12
N LEU A 46 2.06 1.33 23.28
CA LEU A 46 3.42 1.07 22.81
C LEU A 46 4.46 1.63 23.80
N PRO A 47 5.28 0.78 24.43
CA PRO A 47 6.40 1.23 25.24
C PRO A 47 7.54 1.74 24.35
N LEU A 48 8.30 2.74 24.84
CA LEU A 48 9.37 3.39 24.07
C LEU A 48 10.51 2.44 23.64
N HIS A 49 10.77 1.39 24.41
CA HIS A 49 12.00 0.57 24.30
C HIS A 49 11.76 -0.94 24.24
N LEU A 50 10.51 -1.42 24.27
CA LEU A 50 10.24 -2.87 24.30
C LEU A 50 9.50 -3.33 23.05
N PRO A 51 9.96 -4.40 22.38
CA PRO A 51 9.20 -5.04 21.32
C PRO A 51 7.93 -5.63 21.92
N LYS A 52 6.78 -5.07 21.55
CA LYS A 52 5.47 -5.53 22.01
C LYS A 52 4.68 -6.04 20.82
N TYR A 53 4.01 -7.18 21.01
CA TYR A 53 2.96 -7.60 20.10
C TYR A 53 1.78 -6.65 20.27
N VAL A 54 1.57 -5.79 19.29
CA VAL A 54 0.41 -4.90 19.27
C VAL A 54 -0.45 -5.30 18.08
N PRO A 55 -1.73 -5.69 18.31
CA PRO A 55 -2.60 -6.16 17.25
C PRO A 55 -2.96 -5.06 16.24
N PHE A 56 -2.93 -3.81 16.68
CA PHE A 56 -3.28 -2.66 15.87
C PHE A 56 -2.34 -1.49 16.06
N LEU A 57 -2.05 -0.75 15.00
CA LEU A 57 -1.30 0.50 15.02
C LEU A 57 -2.24 1.64 14.59
N TYR A 58 -2.20 2.75 15.31
CA TYR A 58 -2.99 3.94 14.98
C TYR A 58 -2.03 4.95 14.37
N LEU A 59 -2.29 5.37 13.14
CA LEU A 59 -1.44 6.32 12.42
C LEU A 59 -2.24 7.54 11.96
N PRO A 60 -1.59 8.70 11.79
CA PRO A 60 -2.22 9.83 11.14
C PRO A 60 -2.66 9.48 9.72
N ARG A 61 -3.91 9.78 9.38
CA ARG A 61 -4.50 9.46 8.07
C ARG A 61 -3.69 10.05 6.91
N LYS A 62 -3.20 11.28 7.06
CA LYS A 62 -2.37 11.99 6.06
C LYS A 62 -1.16 11.16 5.62
N ASN A 63 -0.46 10.51 6.55
CA ASN A 63 0.72 9.73 6.24
C ASN A 63 0.38 8.43 5.50
N PHE A 64 -0.73 7.80 5.87
CA PHE A 64 -1.24 6.64 5.14
C PHE A 64 -1.65 6.98 3.70
N GLU A 65 -2.35 8.11 3.52
CA GLU A 65 -2.75 8.60 2.19
C GLU A 65 -1.54 8.98 1.34
N ASN A 66 -0.55 9.68 1.90
CA ASN A 66 0.70 10.02 1.21
C ASN A 66 1.44 8.76 0.73
N ARG A 67 1.59 7.75 1.60
CA ARG A 67 2.18 6.46 1.22
C ARG A 67 1.42 5.85 0.05
N ASN A 68 0.09 5.78 0.12
CA ASN A 68 -0.69 5.22 -0.99
C ASN A 68 -0.56 6.02 -2.29
N LEU A 69 -0.47 7.35 -2.24
CA LEU A 69 -0.22 8.16 -3.42
C LEU A 69 1.16 7.85 -4.05
N GLU A 70 2.18 7.58 -3.24
CA GLU A 70 3.49 7.14 -3.74
C GLU A 70 3.45 5.76 -4.39
N PHE A 71 2.69 4.81 -3.83
CA PHE A 71 2.48 3.50 -4.46
C PHE A 71 1.57 3.55 -5.70
N VAL A 72 0.69 4.55 -5.81
CA VAL A 72 -0.17 4.77 -6.98
C VAL A 72 0.59 5.44 -8.14
N LYS A 73 1.77 6.03 -7.89
CA LYS A 73 2.65 6.54 -8.96
C LYS A 73 3.27 5.39 -9.75
N THR A 74 2.51 4.86 -10.70
CA THR A 74 2.90 4.39 -12.06
C THR A 74 1.90 3.38 -12.65
N ASN A 75 0.60 3.48 -12.34
CA ASN A 75 -0.42 2.70 -13.06
C ASN A 75 -0.94 3.38 -14.34
N ASP A 76 -0.31 4.44 -14.82
CA ASP A 76 -0.49 4.84 -16.21
C ASP A 76 0.17 3.76 -17.07
N LEU A 77 -0.65 2.89 -17.68
CA LEU A 77 -0.20 1.96 -18.70
C LEU A 77 0.48 2.77 -19.80
N GLN A 78 1.81 2.85 -19.72
CA GLN A 78 2.62 3.56 -20.70
C GLN A 78 2.60 2.78 -22.00
N TYR A 79 1.63 3.11 -22.84
CA TYR A 79 1.42 2.49 -24.13
C TYR A 79 2.75 2.48 -24.93
N PRO A 80 3.12 1.38 -25.60
CA PRO A 80 4.35 1.34 -26.37
C PRO A 80 4.28 2.37 -27.51
N ILE A 81 5.22 3.32 -27.52
CA ILE A 81 5.34 4.34 -28.59
C ILE A 81 6.37 3.84 -29.59
N GLY A 82 6.06 3.93 -30.89
CA GLY A 82 6.94 3.44 -31.96
C GLY A 82 7.08 1.92 -31.98
N VAL A 83 8.27 1.42 -32.38
CA VAL A 83 8.58 -0.01 -32.36
C VAL A 83 9.05 -0.41 -30.96
N SER A 84 8.15 -0.95 -30.16
CA SER A 84 8.48 -1.36 -28.79
C SER A 84 7.64 -2.54 -28.31
N GLN A 85 8.21 -3.32 -27.40
CA GLN A 85 7.56 -4.46 -26.76
C GLN A 85 7.54 -4.23 -25.25
N LYS A 86 6.37 -4.40 -24.63
CA LYS A 86 6.18 -4.30 -23.18
C LYS A 86 5.35 -5.47 -22.68
N LYS A 87 5.68 -5.93 -21.47
CA LYS A 87 4.93 -6.96 -20.76
C LYS A 87 4.04 -6.29 -19.71
N TYR A 88 2.77 -6.66 -19.67
CA TYR A 88 1.78 -6.12 -18.74
C TYR A 88 1.14 -7.26 -17.94
N GLY A 89 0.91 -7.01 -16.65
CA GLY A 89 0.04 -7.86 -15.85
C GLY A 89 -1.41 -7.42 -16.03
N VAL A 90 -2.29 -8.37 -16.34
CA VAL A 90 -3.74 -8.14 -16.48
C VAL A 90 -4.45 -8.91 -15.37
N VAL A 91 -5.39 -8.23 -14.72
CA VAL A 91 -6.27 -8.83 -13.71
C VAL A 91 -7.69 -8.78 -14.23
N ILE A 92 -8.29 -9.95 -14.44
CA ILE A 92 -9.73 -10.06 -14.71
C ILE A 92 -10.43 -10.36 -13.38
N ASN A 93 -11.30 -9.44 -12.99
CA ASN A 93 -12.17 -9.59 -11.82
C ASN A 93 -13.56 -10.04 -12.28
N TYR A 94 -14.06 -11.15 -11.74
CA TYR A 94 -15.44 -11.58 -11.99
C TYR A 94 -16.38 -10.82 -11.06
N LEU A 95 -17.40 -10.16 -11.62
CA LEU A 95 -18.35 -9.35 -10.84
C LEU A 95 -19.20 -10.17 -9.85
N HIS A 96 -19.37 -11.46 -10.11
CA HIS A 96 -20.27 -12.35 -9.36
C HIS A 96 -19.53 -13.40 -8.51
N SER A 97 -18.20 -13.36 -8.46
CA SER A 97 -17.41 -14.22 -7.59
C SER A 97 -16.18 -13.47 -7.09
N ASN A 98 -15.67 -13.80 -5.90
CA ASN A 98 -14.39 -13.27 -5.42
C ASN A 98 -13.18 -13.86 -6.18
N THR A 99 -13.39 -14.35 -7.41
CA THR A 99 -12.37 -14.97 -8.24
C THR A 99 -11.67 -13.90 -9.07
N GLN A 100 -10.35 -13.89 -9.00
CA GLN A 100 -9.49 -13.04 -9.83
C GLN A 100 -8.60 -13.95 -10.67
N ILE A 101 -8.43 -13.62 -11.95
CA ILE A 101 -7.48 -14.30 -12.83
C ILE A 101 -6.37 -13.31 -13.17
N HIS A 102 -5.14 -13.71 -12.84
CA HIS A 102 -3.93 -12.98 -13.16
C HIS A 102 -3.27 -13.64 -14.37
N PHE A 103 -2.94 -12.86 -15.39
CA PHE A 103 -2.13 -13.34 -16.50
C PHE A 103 -1.29 -12.21 -17.09
N ASP A 104 -0.19 -12.63 -17.71
CA ASP A 104 0.71 -11.71 -18.38
C ASP A 104 0.37 -11.62 -19.87
N VAL A 105 0.42 -10.40 -20.40
CA VAL A 105 0.32 -10.14 -21.84
C VAL A 105 1.55 -9.41 -22.34
N ASN A 106 2.07 -9.85 -23.47
CA ASN A 106 3.07 -9.13 -24.22
C ASN A 106 2.38 -8.29 -25.27
N VAL A 107 2.57 -6.97 -25.21
CA VAL A 107 2.09 -6.04 -26.24
C VAL A 107 3.30 -5.59 -27.04
N LYS A 108 3.31 -5.93 -28.32
CA LYS A 108 4.29 -5.47 -29.30
C LYS A 108 3.62 -4.47 -30.22
N ARG A 109 4.28 -3.34 -30.45
CA ARG A 109 3.86 -2.37 -31.46
C ARG A 109 4.91 -2.28 -32.55
N ASP A 110 4.45 -2.31 -33.79
CA ASP A 110 5.24 -2.07 -34.99
C ASP A 110 4.53 -1.01 -35.85
N GLY A 111 4.91 0.26 -35.65
CA GLY A 111 4.23 1.39 -36.28
C GLY A 111 2.76 1.52 -35.86
N ASN A 112 1.85 1.14 -36.77
CA ASN A 112 0.39 1.14 -36.54
C ASN A 112 -0.16 -0.23 -36.16
N LEU A 113 0.63 -1.29 -36.26
CA LEU A 113 0.24 -2.65 -35.89
C LEU A 113 0.46 -2.87 -34.39
N VAL A 114 -0.52 -3.46 -33.73
CA VAL A 114 -0.48 -3.78 -32.29
C VAL A 114 -0.79 -5.26 -32.16
N GLU A 115 0.18 -6.02 -31.66
CA GLU A 115 0.01 -7.44 -31.37
C GLU A 115 -0.04 -7.64 -29.86
N ILE A 116 -1.06 -8.36 -29.40
CA ILE A 116 -1.24 -8.71 -27.99
C ILE A 116 -1.21 -10.22 -27.88
N ASN A 117 -0.15 -10.74 -27.26
CA ASN A 117 0.04 -12.17 -27.07
C ASN A 117 -0.05 -12.50 -25.58
N LYS A 118 -0.97 -13.42 -25.22
CA LYS A 118 -1.03 -14.00 -23.88
C LYS A 118 0.19 -14.92 -23.69
N VAL A 119 0.82 -14.83 -22.54
CA VAL A 119 1.93 -15.72 -22.12
C VAL A 119 1.38 -16.90 -21.33
#